data_AF-A0A5E4XYL0-F1
#
_entry.id   AF-A0A5E4XYL0-F1
#
_cell.length_a   1.000
_cell.length_b   1.000
_cell.length_c   1.000
_cell.angle_alpha   90.00
_cell.angle_beta   90.00
_cell.angle_gamma   90.00
#
_symmetry.space_group_name_H-M   'P 1'
#
loop_
_entity.id
_entity.type
_entity.pdbx_description
1 polymer ?
#
loop_
_entity_poly.entity_id
_entity_poly.type
_entity_poly.pdbx_seq_one_letter_code
_entity_poly.pdbx_strand_id
1 'polypeptide(L)'
;MTTKRKIQTMTDAEDAAITRAAQSDPDSPPLTDAQLKRMRPARDVLTQALGKERADALLKRRGRPALPENERKVTLNMRADRDVVDAFKATGDGWQTRMNDALREYAKSHHLLSA
;
A
#
# COMPACT_ATOMS: atom_id res chain seq x y z
N MET A 1 -8.75 24.74 -2.52
CA MET A 1 -8.46 24.88 -1.08
C MET A 1 -8.60 23.51 -0.44
N THR A 2 -7.50 22.90 0.02
CA THR A 2 -7.55 21.57 0.64
C THR A 2 -7.87 21.74 2.12
N THR A 3 -9.10 21.43 2.52
CA THR A 3 -9.52 21.41 3.92
C THR A 3 -8.74 20.30 4.64
N LYS A 4 -7.75 20.66 5.48
CA LYS A 4 -7.08 19.69 6.34
C LYS A 4 -8.13 19.07 7.26
N ARG A 5 -8.36 17.76 7.17
CA ARG A 5 -9.19 17.03 8.13
C ARG A 5 -8.56 17.17 9.52
N LYS A 6 -9.31 17.71 10.48
CA LYS A 6 -8.93 17.66 11.90
C LYS A 6 -9.08 16.20 12.35
N ILE A 7 -7.98 15.59 12.77
CA ILE A 7 -7.99 14.28 13.42
C ILE A 7 -8.46 14.52 14.85
N GLN A 8 -9.57 13.91 15.25
CA GLN A 8 -9.98 13.89 16.65
C GLN A 8 -9.15 12.82 17.36
N THR A 9 -8.33 13.23 18.32
CA THR A 9 -7.53 12.33 19.16
C THR A 9 -8.36 11.90 20.36
N MET A 10 -8.28 10.61 20.72
CA MET A 10 -8.92 10.07 21.92
C MET A 10 -8.43 10.83 23.16
N THR A 11 -9.35 11.25 24.03
CA THR A 11 -9.00 11.83 25.34
C THR A 11 -8.66 10.72 26.34
N ASP A 12 -7.90 11.06 27.40
CA ASP A 12 -7.54 10.10 28.45
C ASP A 12 -8.77 9.51 29.16
N ALA A 13 -9.84 10.30 29.29
CA ALA A 13 -11.09 9.85 29.88
C ALA A 13 -11.80 8.80 29.01
N GLU A 14 -11.77 8.97 27.69
CA GLU A 14 -12.33 8.01 26.74
C GLU A 14 -11.49 6.73 26.69
N ASP A 15 -10.16 6.83 26.72
CA ASP A 15 -9.26 5.68 26.76
C ASP A 15 -9.47 4.83 28.04
N ALA A 16 -9.62 5.49 29.19
CA ALA A 16 -9.92 4.81 30.46
C ALA A 16 -11.29 4.11 30.43
N ALA A 17 -12.29 4.71 29.77
CA ALA A 17 -13.61 4.11 29.61
C ALA A 17 -13.56 2.86 28.72
N ILE A 18 -12.83 2.92 27.60
CA ILE A 18 -12.63 1.78 26.68
C ILE A 18 -11.89 0.64 27.39
N THR A 19 -10.82 0.97 28.12
CA THR A 19 -10.03 -0.02 28.88
C THR A 19 -10.89 -0.74 29.93
N ARG A 20 -11.73 0.00 30.68
CA ARG A 20 -12.64 -0.59 31.66
C ARG A 20 -13.66 -1.53 31.01
N ALA A 21 -14.23 -1.11 29.88
CA ALA A 21 -15.18 -1.94 29.15
C ALA A 21 -14.54 -3.25 28.69
N ALA A 22 -13.33 -3.19 28.11
CA ALA A 22 -12.59 -4.38 27.71
C ALA A 22 -12.31 -5.32 28.90
N GLN A 23 -11.90 -4.78 30.06
CA GLN A 23 -11.65 -5.58 31.26
C GLN A 23 -12.90 -6.26 31.83
N SER A 24 -14.08 -5.68 31.65
CA SER A 24 -15.35 -6.24 32.12
C SER A 24 -15.96 -7.28 31.19
N ASP A 25 -15.47 -7.39 29.95
CA ASP A 25 -15.98 -8.34 28.95
C ASP A 25 -15.45 -9.76 29.24
N PRO A 26 -16.32 -10.74 29.57
CA PRO A 26 -15.90 -12.10 29.87
C PRO A 26 -15.42 -12.89 28.64
N ASP A 27 -15.88 -12.52 27.43
CA ASP A 27 -15.55 -13.22 26.18
C ASP A 27 -14.32 -12.62 25.49
N SER A 28 -14.00 -11.35 25.80
CA SER A 28 -12.88 -10.63 25.20
C SER A 28 -12.00 -9.88 26.22
N PRO A 29 -11.46 -10.54 27.25
CA PRO A 29 -10.58 -9.89 28.20
C PRO A 29 -9.26 -9.45 27.53
N PRO A 30 -8.63 -8.35 27.99
CA PRO A 30 -7.31 -7.95 27.51
C PRO A 30 -6.27 -9.03 27.73
N LEU A 31 -5.31 -9.14 26.81
CA LEU A 31 -4.19 -10.05 26.94
C LEU A 31 -3.34 -9.70 28.17
N THR A 32 -3.01 -10.70 28.98
CA THR A 32 -2.02 -10.56 30.04
C THR A 32 -0.60 -10.55 29.48
N ASP A 33 0.35 -9.95 30.20
CA ASP A 33 1.77 -9.95 29.82
C ASP A 33 2.34 -11.35 29.60
N ALA A 34 1.91 -12.32 30.42
CA ALA A 34 2.35 -13.70 30.32
C ALA A 34 1.80 -14.39 29.05
N GLN A 35 0.55 -14.09 28.67
CA GLN A 35 -0.03 -14.59 27.42
C GLN A 35 0.67 -13.96 26.22
N LEU A 36 0.88 -12.64 26.24
CA LEU A 36 1.55 -11.91 25.16
C LEU A 36 2.97 -12.44 24.90
N LYS A 37 3.75 -12.68 25.96
CA LYS A 37 5.11 -13.25 25.87
C LYS A 37 5.16 -14.66 25.25
N ARG A 38 4.06 -15.42 25.32
CA ARG A 38 3.97 -16.78 24.77
C ARG A 38 3.52 -16.81 23.31
N MET A 39 3.05 -15.69 22.75
CA MET A 39 2.59 -15.64 21.37
C MET A 39 3.74 -15.91 20.39
N ARG A 40 3.43 -16.63 19.32
CA ARG A 40 4.37 -16.94 18.25
C ARG A 40 3.84 -16.39 16.92
N PRO A 41 4.71 -16.02 15.96
CA PRO A 41 4.26 -15.56 14.65
C PRO A 41 3.34 -16.58 13.96
N ALA A 42 2.25 -16.09 13.35
CA ALA A 42 1.28 -16.95 12.68
C ALA A 42 1.92 -17.83 11.59
N ARG A 43 2.94 -17.32 10.88
CA ARG A 43 3.70 -18.11 9.90
C ARG A 43 4.30 -19.37 10.52
N ASP A 44 4.89 -19.27 11.70
CA ASP A 44 5.61 -20.38 12.34
C ASP A 44 4.60 -21.41 12.85
N VAL A 45 3.52 -20.94 13.48
CA VAL A 45 2.45 -21.78 14.03
C VAL A 45 1.66 -22.48 12.92
N LEU A 46 1.24 -21.76 11.88
CA LEU A 46 0.43 -22.31 10.80
C LEU A 46 1.24 -23.28 9.93
N THR A 47 2.51 -22.98 9.65
CA THR A 47 3.38 -23.94 8.94
C THR A 47 3.55 -25.22 9.74
N GLN A 48 3.74 -25.13 11.06
CA GLN A 48 3.84 -26.31 11.93
C GLN A 48 2.53 -27.12 11.97
N ALA A 49 1.37 -26.47 12.04
CA ALA A 49 0.09 -27.12 12.24
C ALA A 49 -0.58 -27.65 10.95
N LEU A 50 -0.41 -26.95 9.83
CA LEU A 50 -1.14 -27.20 8.58
C LEU A 50 -0.23 -27.63 7.42
N GLY A 51 1.10 -27.60 7.62
CA GLY A 51 2.08 -27.79 6.56
C GLY A 51 2.30 -26.52 5.72
N LYS A 52 3.46 -26.46 5.05
CA LYS A 52 3.93 -25.27 4.34
C LYS A 52 2.95 -24.76 3.27
N GLU A 53 2.43 -25.64 2.42
CA GLU A 53 1.57 -25.22 1.30
C GLU A 53 0.25 -24.60 1.76
N ARG A 54 -0.41 -25.20 2.75
CA ARG A 54 -1.69 -24.67 3.28
C ARG A 54 -1.49 -23.39 4.07
N ALA A 55 -0.40 -23.29 4.84
CA ALA A 55 -0.02 -22.07 5.53
C ALA A 55 0.26 -20.93 4.54
N ASP A 56 1.03 -21.20 3.47
CA ASP A 56 1.35 -20.24 2.42
C ASP A 56 0.07 -19.73 1.72
N ALA A 57 -0.89 -20.62 1.45
CA ALA A 57 -2.18 -20.25 0.85
C ALA A 57 -3.02 -19.32 1.75
N LEU A 58 -3.07 -19.58 3.07
CA LEU A 58 -3.80 -18.75 4.04
C LEU A 58 -3.11 -17.40 4.29
N LEU A 59 -1.78 -17.38 4.30
CA LEU A 59 -0.97 -16.18 4.56
C LEU A 59 -0.76 -15.31 3.31
N LYS A 60 -1.12 -15.81 2.13
CA LYS A 60 -1.03 -15.05 0.87
C LYS A 60 -1.84 -13.77 1.00
N ARG A 61 -1.16 -12.61 0.89
CA ARG A 61 -1.80 -11.29 0.95
C ARG A 61 -2.93 -11.21 -0.07
N ARG A 62 -4.16 -11.01 0.43
CA ARG A 62 -5.32 -10.71 -0.41
C ARG A 62 -5.17 -9.28 -0.97
N GLY A 63 -5.32 -9.13 -2.28
CA GLY A 63 -5.20 -7.84 -2.97
C GLY A 63 -5.14 -8.02 -4.49
N ARG A 64 -5.25 -6.91 -5.25
CA ARG A 64 -5.03 -6.93 -6.70
C ARG A 64 -3.63 -7.53 -6.95
N PRO A 65 -3.50 -8.55 -7.83
CA PRO A 65 -2.19 -9.09 -8.19
C PRO A 65 -1.24 -7.97 -8.59
N ALA A 66 0.02 -8.06 -8.16
CA ALA A 66 1.03 -7.13 -8.64
C ALA A 66 1.07 -7.20 -10.17
N LEU A 67 1.06 -6.04 -10.83
CA LEU A 67 1.25 -6.02 -12.29
C LEU A 67 2.59 -6.70 -12.62
N PRO A 68 2.65 -7.49 -13.70
CA PRO A 68 3.87 -8.12 -14.14
C PRO A 68 4.92 -7.04 -14.45
N GLU A 69 6.20 -7.42 -14.36
CA GLU A 69 7.32 -6.48 -14.37
C GLU A 69 7.33 -5.59 -15.64
N ASN A 70 6.99 -6.17 -16.79
CA ASN A 70 6.89 -5.50 -18.08
C ASN A 70 5.77 -4.45 -18.17
N GLU A 71 4.75 -4.52 -17.31
CA GLU A 71 3.64 -3.57 -17.27
C GLU A 71 3.78 -2.53 -16.15
N ARG A 72 4.75 -2.72 -15.26
CA ARG A 72 4.96 -1.83 -14.11
C ARG A 72 5.61 -0.54 -14.56
N LYS A 73 4.88 0.57 -14.46
CA LYS A 73 5.43 1.92 -14.67
C LYS A 73 6.46 2.23 -13.57
N VAL A 74 7.63 2.72 -13.99
CA VAL A 74 8.67 3.22 -13.09
C VAL A 74 8.40 4.70 -12.82
N THR A 75 8.50 5.13 -11.55
CA THR A 75 8.44 6.55 -11.21
C THR A 75 9.77 7.20 -11.56
N LEU A 76 9.77 8.16 -12.48
CA LEU A 76 10.96 8.89 -12.89
C LEU A 76 11.04 10.23 -12.16
N ASN A 77 12.12 10.47 -11.42
CA ASN A 77 12.43 11.78 -10.85
C ASN A 77 13.39 12.52 -11.79
N MET A 78 12.86 13.32 -12.71
CA MET A 78 13.63 14.12 -13.67
C MET A 78 13.12 15.55 -13.74
N ARG A 79 13.97 16.47 -14.22
CA ARG A 79 13.56 17.83 -14.60
C ARG A 79 13.22 17.86 -16.08
N ALA A 80 12.14 18.54 -16.43
CA ALA A 80 11.76 18.85 -17.80
C ALA A 80 11.53 20.37 -17.90
N ASP A 81 11.73 20.92 -19.09
CA ASP A 81 11.50 22.34 -19.33
C ASP A 81 10.03 22.70 -19.13
N ARG A 82 9.80 23.93 -18.66
CA ARG A 82 8.47 24.36 -18.22
C ARG A 82 7.47 24.41 -19.36
N ASP A 83 7.89 24.94 -20.51
CA ASP A 83 7.08 25.04 -21.72
C ASP A 83 6.61 23.68 -22.22
N VAL A 84 7.48 22.66 -22.17
CA VAL A 84 7.13 21.27 -22.52
C VAL A 84 6.04 20.75 -21.58
N VAL A 85 6.23 20.90 -20.27
CA VAL A 85 5.24 20.43 -19.28
C VAL A 85 3.91 21.15 -19.43
N ASP A 86 3.94 22.47 -19.64
CA ASP A 86 2.74 23.29 -19.80
C ASP A 86 1.99 22.93 -21.10
N ALA A 87 2.70 22.67 -22.20
CA ALA A 87 2.12 22.20 -23.46
C ALA A 87 1.40 20.86 -23.30
N PHE A 88 2.00 19.88 -22.63
CA PHE A 88 1.32 18.62 -22.36
C PHE A 88 0.12 18.83 -21.42
N LYS A 89 0.26 19.58 -20.31
CA LYS A 89 -0.87 19.84 -19.40
C LYS A 89 -2.06 20.51 -20.09
N ALA A 90 -1.83 21.39 -21.06
CA ALA A 90 -2.89 22.04 -21.83
C ALA A 90 -3.77 21.05 -22.60
N THR A 91 -3.30 19.83 -22.86
CA THR A 91 -4.09 18.76 -23.49
C THR A 91 -5.17 18.16 -22.56
N GLY A 92 -5.20 18.54 -21.29
CA GLY A 92 -6.20 18.10 -20.31
C GLY A 92 -5.91 16.75 -19.67
N ASP A 93 -6.95 16.03 -19.26
CA ASP A 93 -6.83 14.76 -18.57
C ASP A 93 -6.07 13.72 -19.40
N GLY A 94 -5.19 12.97 -18.74
CA GLY A 94 -4.31 12.01 -19.40
C GLY A 94 -3.05 12.59 -20.05
N TRP A 95 -2.70 13.86 -19.79
CA TRP A 95 -1.49 14.47 -20.36
C TRP A 95 -0.19 13.70 -20.05
N GLN A 96 -0.09 13.07 -18.87
CA GLN A 96 1.06 12.22 -18.52
C GLN A 96 1.12 10.95 -19.37
N THR A 97 -0.03 10.36 -19.71
CA THR A 97 -0.09 9.22 -20.63
C THR A 97 0.37 9.64 -22.02
N ARG A 98 -0.12 10.78 -22.54
CA ARG A 98 0.32 11.33 -23.83
C ARG A 98 1.82 11.63 -23.86
N MET A 99 2.36 12.19 -22.77
CA MET A 99 3.80 12.41 -22.63
C MET A 99 4.59 11.09 -22.66
N ASN A 100 4.12 10.05 -21.96
CA ASN A 100 4.74 8.74 -22.00
C ASN A 100 4.68 8.11 -23.40
N ASP A 101 3.58 8.27 -24.13
CA ASP A 101 3.43 7.75 -25.49
C ASP A 101 4.39 8.45 -26.45
N ALA A 102 4.55 9.77 -26.34
CA ALA A 102 5.55 10.54 -27.09
C ALA A 102 6.99 10.08 -26.79
N LEU A 103 7.33 9.83 -25.51
CA LEU A 103 8.63 9.28 -25.13
C LEU A 103 8.84 7.88 -25.70
N ARG A 104 7.81 7.04 -25.70
CA ARG A 104 7.87 5.68 -26.28
C ARG A 104 8.05 5.72 -27.79
N GLU A 105 7.34 6.60 -28.49
CA GLU A 105 7.48 6.80 -29.92
C GLU A 105 8.88 7.28 -30.30
N TYR A 106 9.39 8.29 -29.58
CA TYR A 106 10.77 8.77 -29.75
C TYR A 106 11.79 7.66 -29.53
N ALA A 107 11.62 6.87 -28.48
CA ALA A 107 12.52 5.76 -28.17
C ALA A 107 12.48 4.65 -29.26
N LYS A 108 11.32 4.36 -29.85
CA LYS A 108 11.21 3.43 -30.99
C LYS A 108 11.87 3.98 -32.26
N SER A 109 11.59 5.24 -32.61
CA SER A 109 12.12 5.86 -33.83
C SER A 109 13.65 6.04 -33.80
N HIS A 110 14.24 6.10 -32.61
CA HIS A 110 15.69 6.21 -32.42
C HIS A 110 16.33 4.89 -31.96
N HIS A 111 15.64 3.75 -32.11
CA HIS A 111 16.15 2.41 -31.80
C HIS A 111 16.61 2.22 -30.34
N LEU A 112 16.10 3.03 -29.40
CA LEU A 112 16.31 2.87 -27.96
C LEU A 112 15.41 1.78 -27.36
N LEU A 113 14.28 1.52 -28.01
CA LEU A 113 13.41 0.38 -27.76
C LEU A 113 13.32 -0.47 -29.02
N SER A 114 13.52 -1.77 -28.88
CA SER A 114 13.25 -2.73 -29.95
C SER A 114 11.77 -2.67 -30.36
N ALA A 115 11.51 -2.77 -31.66
CA ALA A 115 10.17 -2.75 -32.24
C ALA A 115 9.31 -3.93 -31.77
#